data_AF-A0A5C9AAN4-F1
#
_entry.id   AF-A0A5C9AAN4-F1
#
_cell.length_a   1.000
_cell.length_b   1.000
_cell.length_c   1.000
_cell.angle_alpha   90.00
_cell.angle_beta   90.00
_cell.angle_gamma   90.00
#
_symmetry.space_group_name_H-M   'P 1'
#
loop_
_entity.id
_entity.type
_entity.pdbx_description
1 polymer ?
#
loop_
_entity_poly.entity_id
_entity_poly.type
_entity_poly.pdbx_seq_one_letter_code
_entity_poly.pdbx_strand_id
1 'polypeptide(L)'
;SVLFDIPDSMAAKAALIALSVIIATISVTSGVDKGIRVLSELNVALALGLILFVLFMGDTSFLLNALVLNVGDYVNRFMGMTLNSFAFDRPVEWMNNWTLFFWAWWVAWSPFVGLFLARISRGRTIRQFVLGTLIIPFTFTLLWLSVFGNSALYEIIHGGAAFAEEAMVHPERGFYSLLAQYPAFTFSASVATITGLLFYVTSADSGALVLGNFTSQLKDINSDAPGWLRVFWSVAIGLLTLGMLMTNGISALQNTTVIMGLPFSFVIFFVMAGLYKSLKVEDYRRESANRDTAPRPLGLQDRLSWKKRLSRLMNYPGTRYTKQMMETVCYP
;
A
#
# COMPACT_ATOMS: atom_id res chain seq x y z
N SER A 1 -20.76 22.94 -0.58
CA SER A 1 -22.22 23.15 -0.68
C SER A 1 -22.98 21.91 -0.20
N VAL A 2 -22.57 20.72 -0.62
CA VAL A 2 -23.32 19.45 -0.47
C VAL A 2 -23.85 19.10 0.95
N LEU A 3 -23.03 19.23 2.01
CA LEU A 3 -23.43 18.86 3.39
C LEU A 3 -23.67 20.06 4.31
N PHE A 4 -22.78 21.06 4.23
CA PHE A 4 -22.74 22.20 5.16
C PHE A 4 -22.93 23.55 4.47
N ASP A 5 -23.31 23.54 3.20
CA ASP A 5 -23.44 24.71 2.33
C ASP A 5 -22.21 25.63 2.23
N ILE A 6 -21.03 25.11 2.56
CA ILE A 6 -19.77 25.88 2.47
C ILE A 6 -19.34 26.02 1.00
N PRO A 7 -19.04 27.23 0.49
CA PRO A 7 -18.57 27.43 -0.88
C PRO A 7 -17.26 26.68 -1.16
N ASP A 8 -17.12 26.15 -2.39
CA ASP A 8 -15.86 25.54 -2.83
C ASP A 8 -14.80 26.61 -3.11
N SER A 9 -14.20 27.12 -2.04
CA SER A 9 -13.20 28.19 -2.09
C SER A 9 -11.83 27.65 -1.70
N MET A 10 -10.77 28.31 -2.20
CA MET A 10 -9.40 28.00 -1.78
C MET A 10 -9.24 28.13 -0.26
N ALA A 11 -9.94 29.07 0.37
CA ALA A 11 -9.95 29.23 1.82
C ALA A 11 -10.52 28.01 2.56
N ALA A 12 -11.62 27.44 2.06
CA ALA A 12 -12.21 26.22 2.64
C ALA A 12 -11.28 25.02 2.49
N LYS A 13 -10.68 24.81 1.30
CA LYS A 13 -9.68 23.75 1.06
C LYS A 13 -8.47 23.92 1.98
N ALA A 14 -7.99 25.16 2.13
CA ALA A 14 -6.85 25.46 2.99
C ALA A 14 -7.16 25.21 4.47
N ALA A 15 -8.35 25.59 4.94
CA ALA A 15 -8.79 25.32 6.30
C ALA A 15 -8.88 23.81 6.59
N LEU A 16 -9.38 23.01 5.64
CA LEU A 16 -9.45 21.56 5.78
C LEU A 16 -8.06 20.90 5.85
N ILE A 17 -7.12 21.36 5.04
CA ILE A 17 -5.73 20.88 5.10
C ILE A 17 -5.09 21.29 6.42
N ALA A 18 -5.23 22.55 6.84
CA ALA A 18 -4.71 23.02 8.11
C ALA A 18 -5.27 22.22 9.29
N LEU A 19 -6.59 21.99 9.32
CA LEU A 19 -7.24 21.13 10.31
C LEU A 19 -6.64 19.73 10.31
N SER A 20 -6.45 19.14 9.14
CA SER A 20 -5.94 17.78 9.02
C SER A 20 -4.47 17.67 9.47
N VAL A 21 -3.64 18.66 9.16
CA VAL A 21 -2.26 18.77 9.65
C VAL A 21 -2.22 18.91 11.17
N ILE A 22 -3.12 19.71 11.75
CA ILE A 22 -3.26 19.85 13.21
C ILE A 22 -3.62 18.51 13.84
N ILE A 23 -4.63 17.81 13.30
CA ILE A 23 -5.04 16.49 13.82
C ILE A 23 -3.89 15.48 13.72
N ALA A 24 -3.19 15.43 12.57
CA ALA A 24 -2.04 14.55 12.39
C ALA A 24 -0.90 14.90 13.38
N THR A 25 -0.63 16.19 13.60
CA THR A 25 0.39 16.66 14.57
C THR A 25 0.04 16.26 16.00
N ILE A 26 -1.23 16.38 16.38
CA ILE A 26 -1.71 15.93 17.70
C ILE A 26 -1.59 14.41 17.82
N SER A 27 -1.92 13.65 16.77
CA SER A 27 -1.77 12.20 16.72
C SER A 27 -0.31 11.77 16.97
N VAL A 28 0.64 12.44 16.30
CA VAL A 28 2.08 12.18 16.44
C VAL A 28 2.59 12.47 17.86
N THR A 29 2.19 13.62 18.43
CA THR A 29 2.75 14.10 19.71
C THR A 29 2.13 13.42 20.93
N SER A 30 0.90 12.91 20.80
CA SER A 30 0.18 12.25 21.89
C SER A 30 0.62 10.79 22.12
N GLY A 31 1.40 10.18 21.22
CA GLY A 31 1.86 8.79 21.36
C GLY A 31 0.70 7.79 21.39
N VAL A 32 -0.43 8.14 20.77
CA VAL A 32 -1.69 7.41 20.84
C VAL A 32 -1.69 6.26 19.83
N ASP A 33 -0.75 5.33 19.96
CA ASP A 33 -0.70 4.11 19.14
C ASP A 33 -2.02 3.32 19.23
N LYS A 34 -2.64 3.35 20.42
CA LYS A 34 -3.94 2.71 20.67
C LYS A 34 -5.09 3.42 19.95
N GLY A 35 -5.08 4.75 19.87
CA GLY A 35 -6.15 5.49 19.21
C GLY A 35 -6.03 5.48 17.70
N ILE A 36 -4.82 5.49 17.13
CA ILE A 36 -4.63 5.27 15.68
C ILE A 36 -5.20 3.92 15.26
N ARG A 37 -4.95 2.87 16.06
CA ARG A 37 -5.53 1.56 15.83
C ARG A 37 -7.07 1.59 15.86
N VAL A 38 -7.67 2.18 16.89
CA VAL A 38 -9.14 2.29 17.00
C VAL A 38 -9.73 3.13 15.85
N LEU A 39 -9.09 4.23 15.48
CA LEU A 39 -9.50 5.07 14.35
C LEU A 39 -9.43 4.29 13.03
N SER A 40 -8.39 3.50 12.82
CA SER A 40 -8.24 2.65 11.63
C SER A 40 -9.28 1.53 11.59
N GLU A 41 -9.52 0.83 12.71
CA GLU A 41 -10.55 -0.21 12.82
C GLU A 41 -11.95 0.36 12.59
N LEU A 42 -12.27 1.51 13.19
CA LEU A 42 -13.52 2.25 12.96
C LEU A 42 -13.66 2.64 11.49
N ASN A 43 -12.60 3.14 10.86
CA ASN A 43 -12.63 3.59 9.48
C ASN A 43 -12.94 2.43 8.51
N VAL A 44 -12.33 1.26 8.72
CA VAL A 44 -12.66 0.05 7.96
C VAL A 44 -14.11 -0.36 8.18
N ALA A 45 -14.61 -0.30 9.43
CA ALA A 45 -16.01 -0.62 9.73
C ALA A 45 -16.99 0.34 9.05
N LEU A 46 -16.70 1.64 9.04
CA LEU A 46 -17.52 2.65 8.35
C LEU A 46 -17.49 2.45 6.83
N ALA A 47 -16.33 2.18 6.24
CA ALA A 47 -16.21 1.90 4.81
C ALA A 47 -16.98 0.64 4.40
N LEU A 48 -16.89 -0.43 5.18
CA LEU A 48 -17.72 -1.64 4.96
C LEU A 48 -19.20 -1.34 5.17
N GLY A 49 -19.55 -0.52 6.16
CA GLY A 49 -20.92 -0.05 6.39
C GLY A 49 -21.49 0.71 5.19
N LEU A 50 -20.68 1.55 4.54
CA LEU A 50 -21.07 2.26 3.31
C LEU A 50 -21.28 1.30 2.13
N ILE A 51 -20.41 0.30 1.95
CA ILE A 51 -20.59 -0.75 0.95
C ILE A 51 -21.93 -1.46 1.18
N LEU A 52 -22.18 -1.92 2.41
CA LEU A 52 -23.42 -2.61 2.75
C LEU A 52 -24.65 -1.72 2.58
N PHE A 53 -24.54 -0.45 2.96
CA PHE A 53 -25.62 0.52 2.79
C PHE A 53 -26.02 0.66 1.32
N VAL A 54 -25.06 0.90 0.41
CA VAL A 54 -25.34 1.00 -1.03
C VAL A 54 -25.85 -0.33 -1.59
N LEU A 55 -25.26 -1.45 -1.16
CA LEU A 55 -25.66 -2.78 -1.61
C LEU A 55 -27.13 -3.09 -1.29
N PHE A 56 -27.60 -2.75 -0.09
CA PHE A 56 -28.98 -3.06 0.35
C PHE A 56 -30.00 -1.98 -0.01
N MET A 57 -29.59 -0.72 -0.11
CA MET A 57 -30.49 0.38 -0.49
C MET A 57 -30.61 0.55 -2.00
N GLY A 58 -29.69 -0.05 -2.78
CA GLY A 58 -29.77 -0.13 -4.24
C GLY A 58 -30.39 -1.44 -4.73
N ASP A 59 -30.24 -1.73 -6.02
CA ASP A 59 -30.61 -3.04 -6.56
C ASP A 59 -29.57 -4.10 -6.18
N THR A 60 -29.80 -4.75 -5.03
CA THR A 60 -28.93 -5.80 -4.52
C THR A 60 -28.73 -6.93 -5.52
N SER A 61 -29.79 -7.31 -6.25
CA SER A 61 -29.72 -8.41 -7.20
C SER A 61 -28.80 -8.09 -8.37
N PHE A 62 -28.91 -6.88 -8.90
CA PHE A 62 -28.04 -6.37 -9.93
C PHE A 62 -26.59 -6.28 -9.43
N LEU A 63 -26.35 -5.68 -8.26
CA LEU A 63 -25.00 -5.48 -7.74
C LEU A 63 -24.26 -6.79 -7.45
N LEU A 64 -24.95 -7.81 -6.93
CA LEU A 64 -24.36 -9.13 -6.71
C LEU A 64 -24.04 -9.84 -8.03
N ASN A 65 -24.94 -9.78 -9.02
CA ASN A 65 -24.68 -10.32 -10.35
C ASN A 65 -23.50 -9.59 -11.04
N ALA A 66 -23.45 -8.27 -10.93
CA ALA A 66 -22.40 -7.45 -11.51
C ALA A 66 -21.04 -7.68 -10.82
N LEU A 67 -21.02 -7.98 -9.51
CA LEU A 67 -19.81 -8.40 -8.82
C LEU A 67 -19.25 -9.70 -9.38
N VAL A 68 -20.11 -10.71 -9.62
CA VAL A 68 -19.70 -11.98 -10.25
C VAL A 68 -19.16 -11.74 -11.66
N LEU A 69 -19.83 -10.88 -12.44
CA LEU A 69 -19.38 -10.49 -13.77
C LEU A 69 -18.00 -9.81 -13.73
N ASN A 70 -17.80 -8.85 -12.83
CA ASN A 70 -16.52 -8.14 -12.69
C ASN A 70 -15.37 -9.09 -12.35
N VAL A 71 -15.61 -10.10 -11.52
CA VAL A 71 -14.61 -11.15 -11.22
C VAL A 71 -14.26 -11.91 -12.51
N GLY A 72 -15.27 -12.36 -13.26
CA GLY A 72 -15.08 -13.08 -14.51
C GLY A 72 -14.31 -12.26 -15.54
N ASP A 73 -14.68 -11.00 -15.71
CA ASP A 73 -14.04 -10.06 -16.63
C ASP A 73 -12.60 -9.76 -16.24
N TYR A 74 -12.32 -9.57 -14.96
CA TYR A 74 -10.96 -9.37 -14.47
C TYR A 74 -10.06 -10.55 -14.83
N VAL A 75 -10.51 -11.78 -14.53
CA VAL A 75 -9.74 -13.00 -14.82
C VAL A 75 -9.53 -13.19 -16.32
N ASN A 76 -10.58 -12.98 -17.13
CA ASN A 76 -10.52 -13.14 -18.58
C ASN A 76 -9.57 -12.13 -19.23
N ARG A 77 -9.61 -10.86 -18.79
CA ARG A 77 -8.88 -9.76 -19.43
C ARG A 77 -7.49 -9.53 -18.85
N PHE A 78 -7.14 -10.14 -17.72
CA PHE A 78 -5.91 -9.87 -16.97
C PHE A 78 -4.64 -9.90 -17.84
N MET A 79 -4.40 -11.01 -18.55
CA MET A 79 -3.20 -11.17 -19.37
C MET A 79 -3.18 -10.20 -20.56
N GLY A 80 -4.34 -10.01 -21.20
CA GLY A 80 -4.48 -9.10 -22.33
C GLY A 80 -4.20 -7.64 -21.93
N MET A 81 -4.76 -7.18 -20.81
CA MET A 81 -4.52 -5.82 -20.32
C MET A 81 -3.09 -5.62 -19.80
N THR A 82 -2.50 -6.63 -19.17
CA THR A 82 -1.12 -6.56 -18.65
C THR A 82 -0.09 -6.34 -19.76
N LEU A 83 -0.30 -6.95 -20.93
CA LEU A 83 0.62 -6.88 -22.07
C LEU A 83 0.22 -5.85 -23.13
N ASN A 84 -0.90 -5.14 -22.94
CA ASN A 84 -1.39 -4.19 -23.93
C ASN A 84 -0.58 -2.88 -23.91
N SER A 85 0.37 -2.76 -24.83
CA SER A 85 1.16 -1.55 -25.03
C SER A 85 0.54 -0.56 -26.02
N PHE A 86 -0.64 -0.86 -26.57
CA PHE A 86 -1.32 -0.05 -27.58
C PHE A 86 -0.41 0.29 -28.79
N ALA A 87 0.20 -0.74 -29.39
CA ALA A 87 1.23 -0.56 -30.43
C ALA A 87 0.73 0.07 -31.74
N PHE A 88 -0.55 -0.13 -32.08
CA PHE A 88 -1.13 0.31 -33.36
C PHE A 88 -2.06 1.52 -33.24
N ASP A 89 -2.67 1.72 -32.06
CA ASP A 89 -3.54 2.86 -31.77
C ASP A 89 -3.32 3.25 -30.31
N ARG A 90 -2.52 4.31 -30.09
CA ARG A 90 -1.99 4.67 -28.77
C ARG A 90 -2.76 5.82 -28.15
N PRO A 91 -3.67 5.58 -27.19
CA PRO A 91 -4.41 6.64 -26.52
C PRO A 91 -3.56 7.27 -25.41
N VAL A 92 -2.58 8.10 -25.80
CA VAL A 92 -1.54 8.64 -24.89
C VAL A 92 -2.14 9.33 -23.67
N GLU A 93 -3.15 10.19 -23.87
CA GLU A 93 -3.80 10.94 -22.78
C GLU A 93 -4.50 10.00 -21.79
N TRP A 94 -5.30 9.06 -22.28
CA TRP A 94 -5.95 8.05 -21.44
C TRP A 94 -4.92 7.21 -20.67
N MET A 95 -3.85 6.78 -21.35
CA MET A 95 -2.82 5.94 -20.74
C MET A 95 -2.08 6.70 -19.63
N ASN A 96 -1.80 7.99 -19.82
CA ASN A 96 -1.20 8.85 -18.81
C ASN A 96 -2.13 9.08 -17.62
N ASN A 97 -3.42 9.34 -17.86
CA ASN A 97 -4.40 9.66 -16.81
C ASN A 97 -4.83 8.42 -15.99
N TRP A 98 -4.70 7.22 -16.56
CA TRP A 98 -5.09 5.96 -15.93
C TRP A 98 -3.90 5.06 -15.67
N THR A 99 -3.57 4.20 -16.64
CA THR A 99 -2.65 3.07 -16.44
C THR A 99 -1.29 3.53 -15.92
N LEU A 100 -0.62 4.46 -16.61
CA LEU A 100 0.71 4.93 -16.24
C LEU A 100 0.71 5.74 -14.94
N PHE A 101 -0.32 6.55 -14.70
CA PHE A 101 -0.48 7.26 -13.43
C PHE A 101 -0.61 6.29 -12.25
N PHE A 102 -1.49 5.29 -12.33
CA PHE A 102 -1.64 4.32 -11.24
C PHE A 102 -0.38 3.48 -11.04
N TRP A 103 0.29 3.04 -12.11
CA TRP A 103 1.59 2.35 -11.97
C TRP A 103 2.62 3.23 -11.25
N ALA A 104 2.78 4.48 -11.68
CA ALA A 104 3.72 5.41 -11.06
C ALA A 104 3.36 5.72 -9.60
N TRP A 105 2.07 5.89 -9.30
CA TRP A 105 1.56 6.08 -7.95
C TRP A 105 1.93 4.87 -7.08
N TRP A 106 1.56 3.66 -7.48
CA TRP A 106 1.83 2.46 -6.68
C TRP A 106 3.32 2.23 -6.46
N VAL A 107 4.16 2.51 -7.46
CA VAL A 107 5.62 2.49 -7.35
C VAL A 107 6.10 3.49 -6.29
N ALA A 108 5.64 4.74 -6.34
CA ALA A 108 6.02 5.78 -5.38
C ALA A 108 5.57 5.48 -3.94
N TRP A 109 4.44 4.80 -3.78
CA TRP A 109 3.89 4.40 -2.47
C TRP A 109 4.46 3.09 -1.92
N SER A 110 5.12 2.29 -2.76
CA SER A 110 5.64 0.98 -2.36
C SER A 110 6.56 0.99 -1.13
N PRO A 111 7.43 1.99 -0.87
CA PRO A 111 8.30 1.98 0.32
C PRO A 111 7.51 2.20 1.60
N PHE A 112 6.53 3.10 1.52
CA PHE A 112 5.62 3.42 2.60
C PHE A 112 4.79 2.20 2.99
N VAL A 113 4.10 1.61 2.01
CA VAL A 113 3.26 0.41 2.21
C VAL A 113 4.11 -0.79 2.62
N GLY A 114 5.28 -0.97 2.00
CA GLY A 114 6.20 -2.07 2.27
C GLY A 114 6.69 -2.11 3.72
N LEU A 115 7.09 -0.95 4.28
CA LEU A 115 7.53 -0.87 5.68
C LEU A 115 6.38 -1.19 6.64
N PHE A 116 5.19 -0.65 6.37
CA PHE A 116 4.00 -0.92 7.18
C PHE A 116 3.66 -2.43 7.17
N LEU A 117 3.57 -3.04 5.99
CA LEU A 117 3.28 -4.45 5.82
C LEU A 117 4.35 -5.33 6.50
N ALA A 118 5.62 -4.98 6.41
CA ALA A 118 6.70 -5.70 7.08
C ALA A 118 6.55 -5.71 8.60
N ARG A 119 6.18 -4.56 9.20
CA ARG A 119 5.99 -4.42 10.65
C ARG A 119 4.85 -5.29 11.18
N ILE A 120 3.69 -5.26 10.54
CA ILE A 120 2.52 -6.02 10.99
C ILE A 120 2.61 -7.52 10.66
N SER A 121 3.56 -7.92 9.83
CA SER A 121 3.73 -9.31 9.37
C SER A 121 4.83 -10.09 10.10
N ARG A 122 5.32 -9.56 11.24
CA ARG A 122 6.31 -10.24 12.07
C ARG A 122 5.83 -11.63 12.50
N GLY A 123 6.65 -12.66 12.26
CA GLY A 123 6.33 -14.05 12.59
C GLY A 123 5.49 -14.80 11.55
N ARG A 124 5.14 -14.17 10.41
CA ARG A 124 4.49 -14.84 9.29
C ARG A 124 5.52 -15.47 8.36
N THR A 125 5.15 -16.57 7.72
CA THR A 125 5.95 -17.12 6.61
C THR A 125 5.87 -16.21 5.38
N ILE A 126 6.90 -16.23 4.52
CA ILE A 126 6.88 -15.45 3.26
C ILE A 126 5.64 -15.78 2.43
N ARG A 127 5.23 -17.06 2.38
CA ARG A 127 4.02 -17.48 1.66
C ARG A 127 2.75 -16.84 2.23
N GLN A 128 2.57 -16.86 3.55
CA GLN A 128 1.43 -16.22 4.20
C GLN A 128 1.43 -14.70 3.99
N PHE A 129 2.61 -14.09 4.05
CA PHE A 129 2.79 -12.67 3.77
C PHE A 129 2.32 -12.33 2.35
N VAL A 130 2.88 -12.99 1.33
CA VAL A 130 2.55 -12.72 -0.09
C VAL A 130 1.08 -12.98 -0.40
N LEU A 131 0.51 -14.09 0.07
CA LEU A 131 -0.92 -14.36 -0.17
C LEU A 131 -1.83 -13.36 0.54
N GLY A 132 -1.52 -13.02 1.80
CA GLY A 132 -2.31 -12.06 2.57
C GLY A 132 -2.28 -10.66 1.97
N THR A 133 -1.10 -10.19 1.54
CA THR A 133 -0.93 -8.85 0.96
C THR A 133 -1.52 -8.71 -0.43
N LEU A 134 -1.58 -9.79 -1.21
CA LEU A 134 -2.22 -9.78 -2.53
C LEU A 134 -3.74 -9.92 -2.44
N ILE A 135 -4.27 -10.83 -1.62
CA ILE A 135 -5.69 -11.21 -1.64
C ILE A 135 -6.56 -10.22 -0.86
N ILE A 136 -6.14 -9.82 0.35
CA ILE A 136 -7.01 -9.03 1.25
C ILE A 136 -7.31 -7.64 0.65
N PRO A 137 -6.31 -6.85 0.23
CA PRO A 137 -6.57 -5.53 -0.37
C PRO A 137 -7.31 -5.65 -1.70
N PHE A 138 -6.94 -6.63 -2.54
CA PHE A 138 -7.60 -6.87 -3.82
C PHE A 138 -9.09 -7.14 -3.65
N THR A 139 -9.47 -7.99 -2.69
CA THR A 139 -10.88 -8.31 -2.40
C THR A 139 -11.65 -7.06 -1.97
N PHE A 140 -11.06 -6.24 -1.11
CA PHE A 140 -11.67 -4.98 -0.69
C PHE A 140 -11.86 -4.01 -1.87
N THR A 141 -10.82 -3.83 -2.70
CA THR A 141 -10.89 -2.97 -3.89
C THR A 141 -11.92 -3.48 -4.90
N LEU A 142 -11.97 -4.78 -5.14
CA LEU A 142 -12.94 -5.42 -6.01
C LEU A 142 -14.37 -5.16 -5.51
N LEU A 143 -14.64 -5.35 -4.21
CA LEU A 143 -15.95 -5.08 -3.61
C LEU A 143 -16.32 -3.61 -3.73
N TRP A 144 -15.42 -2.70 -3.36
CA TRP A 144 -15.65 -1.27 -3.40
C TRP A 144 -15.97 -0.80 -4.82
N LEU A 145 -15.10 -1.11 -5.79
CA LEU A 145 -15.29 -0.69 -7.18
C LEU A 145 -16.51 -1.35 -7.81
N SER A 146 -16.81 -2.61 -7.46
CA SER A 146 -18.00 -3.27 -8.00
C SER A 146 -19.29 -2.68 -7.43
N VAL A 147 -19.37 -2.39 -6.14
CA VAL A 147 -20.59 -1.82 -5.55
C VAL A 147 -20.79 -0.39 -6.04
N PHE A 148 -19.83 0.51 -5.83
CA PHE A 148 -20.01 1.92 -6.20
C PHE A 148 -19.94 2.16 -7.71
N GLY A 149 -19.04 1.48 -8.42
CA GLY A 149 -18.90 1.63 -9.87
C GLY A 149 -20.11 1.12 -10.62
N ASN A 150 -20.61 -0.08 -10.30
CA ASN A 150 -21.83 -0.58 -10.94
C ASN A 150 -23.07 0.21 -10.52
N SER A 151 -23.13 0.72 -9.30
CA SER A 151 -24.21 1.65 -8.89
C SER A 151 -24.21 2.91 -9.75
N ALA A 152 -23.05 3.53 -9.97
CA ALA A 152 -22.93 4.68 -10.86
C ALA A 152 -23.33 4.34 -12.31
N LEU A 153 -22.88 3.20 -12.83
CA LEU A 153 -23.25 2.75 -14.17
C LEU A 153 -24.75 2.47 -14.29
N TYR A 154 -25.37 1.90 -13.25
CA TYR A 154 -26.81 1.66 -13.20
C TYR A 154 -27.58 2.97 -13.39
N GLU A 155 -27.24 4.02 -12.63
CA GLU A 155 -27.88 5.33 -12.76
C GLU A 155 -27.70 5.93 -14.16
N ILE A 156 -26.51 5.82 -14.74
CA ILE A 156 -26.22 6.36 -16.08
C ILE A 156 -27.03 5.63 -17.16
N ILE A 157 -27.08 4.30 -17.10
CA ILE A 157 -27.79 3.46 -18.09
C ILE A 157 -29.31 3.69 -18.01
N HIS A 158 -29.84 4.00 -16.82
CA HIS A 158 -31.26 4.28 -16.61
C HIS A 158 -31.66 5.74 -16.85
N GLY A 159 -30.84 6.51 -17.57
CA GLY A 159 -31.17 7.87 -18.02
C GLY A 159 -30.60 9.00 -17.16
N GLY A 160 -29.70 8.70 -16.23
CA GLY A 160 -28.98 9.67 -15.39
C GLY A 160 -27.92 10.48 -16.13
N ALA A 161 -28.25 11.10 -17.28
CA ALA A 161 -27.32 11.87 -18.09
C ALA A 161 -26.74 13.08 -17.33
N ALA A 162 -27.55 13.76 -16.53
CA ALA A 162 -27.09 14.86 -15.68
C ALA A 162 -26.09 14.41 -14.60
N PHE A 163 -26.28 13.20 -14.04
CA PHE A 163 -25.32 12.61 -13.12
C PHE A 163 -24.00 12.26 -13.83
N ALA A 164 -24.08 11.71 -15.04
CA ALA A 164 -22.90 11.42 -15.85
C ALA A 164 -22.09 12.69 -16.14
N GLU A 165 -22.76 13.77 -16.54
CA GLU A 165 -22.13 15.06 -16.83
C GLU A 165 -21.48 15.65 -15.58
N GLU A 166 -22.17 15.71 -14.44
CA GLU A 166 -21.60 16.20 -13.18
C GLU A 166 -20.39 15.35 -12.76
N ALA A 167 -20.45 14.03 -12.88
CA ALA A 167 -19.34 13.14 -12.53
C ALA A 167 -18.12 13.31 -13.46
N MET A 168 -18.33 13.72 -14.71
CA MET A 168 -17.25 13.99 -15.67
C MET A 168 -16.63 15.38 -15.46
N VAL A 169 -17.46 16.40 -15.22
CA VAL A 169 -17.02 17.80 -15.05
C VAL A 169 -16.43 18.02 -13.65
N HIS A 170 -17.02 17.41 -12.63
CA HIS A 170 -16.62 17.50 -11.23
C HIS A 170 -16.45 16.11 -10.59
N PRO A 171 -15.38 15.36 -10.94
CA PRO A 171 -15.13 14.01 -10.41
C PRO A 171 -15.12 13.94 -8.88
N GLU A 172 -14.65 15.00 -8.21
CA GLU A 172 -14.65 15.12 -6.76
C GLU A 172 -16.05 15.14 -6.13
N ARG A 173 -17.09 15.51 -6.89
CA ARG A 173 -18.49 15.49 -6.46
C ARG A 173 -19.21 14.21 -6.83
N GLY A 174 -18.75 13.50 -7.87
CA GLY A 174 -19.43 12.31 -8.41
C GLY A 174 -19.79 11.28 -7.35
N PHE A 175 -18.92 11.04 -6.37
CA PHE A 175 -19.21 10.11 -5.26
C PHE A 175 -20.39 10.57 -4.39
N TYR A 176 -20.46 11.86 -4.06
CA TYR A 176 -21.57 12.40 -3.28
C TYR A 176 -22.85 12.52 -4.12
N SER A 177 -22.73 12.85 -5.40
CA SER A 177 -23.87 12.86 -6.33
C SER A 177 -24.48 11.46 -6.50
N LEU A 178 -23.67 10.41 -6.43
CA LEU A 178 -24.16 9.03 -6.39
C LEU A 178 -24.91 8.75 -5.09
N LEU A 179 -24.32 9.09 -3.93
CA LEU A 179 -24.98 8.91 -2.63
C LEU A 179 -26.31 9.67 -2.53
N ALA A 180 -26.46 10.79 -3.25
CA ALA A 180 -27.69 11.56 -3.31
C ALA A 180 -28.85 10.83 -4.02
N GLN A 181 -28.55 9.78 -4.81
CA GLN A 181 -29.58 8.92 -5.41
C GLN A 181 -30.18 7.92 -4.40
N TYR A 182 -29.55 7.76 -3.23
CA TYR A 182 -29.96 6.83 -2.19
C TYR A 182 -30.72 7.54 -1.06
N PRO A 183 -31.60 6.82 -0.33
CA PRO A 183 -32.27 7.38 0.84
C PRO A 183 -31.27 7.83 1.91
N ALA A 184 -31.69 8.69 2.84
CA ALA A 184 -30.84 9.15 3.96
C ALA A 184 -29.50 9.76 3.53
N PHE A 185 -29.48 10.52 2.42
CA PHE A 185 -28.30 11.17 1.87
C PHE A 185 -27.43 11.88 2.92
N THR A 186 -28.03 12.71 3.79
CA THR A 186 -27.28 13.44 4.82
C THR A 186 -26.50 12.50 5.74
N PHE A 187 -27.09 11.35 6.09
CA PHE A 187 -26.41 10.34 6.91
C PHE A 187 -25.26 9.67 6.13
N SER A 188 -25.53 9.12 4.94
CA SER A 188 -24.52 8.41 4.15
C SER A 188 -23.36 9.32 3.72
N ALA A 189 -23.66 10.56 3.31
CA ALA A 189 -22.67 11.58 2.97
C ALA A 189 -21.85 12.00 4.20
N SER A 190 -22.46 12.14 5.38
CA SER A 190 -21.71 12.43 6.62
C SER A 190 -20.75 11.30 6.97
N VAL A 191 -21.22 10.04 6.91
CA VAL A 191 -20.36 8.86 7.14
C VAL A 191 -19.22 8.82 6.13
N ALA A 192 -19.50 9.07 4.84
CA ALA A 192 -18.48 9.18 3.80
C ALA A 192 -17.44 10.26 4.06
N THR A 193 -17.87 11.47 4.45
CA THR A 193 -16.96 12.57 4.77
C THR A 193 -16.08 12.24 5.97
N ILE A 194 -16.65 11.66 7.04
CA ILE A 194 -15.88 11.20 8.21
C ILE A 194 -14.86 10.13 7.81
N THR A 195 -15.30 9.14 7.03
CA THR A 195 -14.44 8.06 6.52
C THR A 195 -13.28 8.61 5.69
N GLY A 196 -13.55 9.56 4.80
CA GLY A 196 -12.53 10.24 4.00
C GLY A 196 -11.53 11.03 4.85
N LEU A 197 -12.00 11.77 5.85
CA LEU A 197 -11.14 12.49 6.79
C LEU A 197 -10.26 11.53 7.60
N LEU A 198 -10.82 10.42 8.08
CA LEU A 198 -10.07 9.40 8.80
C LEU A 198 -9.02 8.73 7.92
N PHE A 199 -9.34 8.38 6.67
CA PHE A 199 -8.35 7.86 5.71
C PHE A 199 -7.23 8.87 5.48
N TYR A 200 -7.56 10.15 5.32
CA TYR A 200 -6.56 11.19 5.13
C TYR A 200 -5.64 11.31 6.35
N VAL A 201 -6.21 11.46 7.55
CA VAL A 201 -5.43 11.64 8.80
C VAL A 201 -4.53 10.43 9.08
N THR A 202 -5.07 9.22 8.97
CA THR A 202 -4.30 7.99 9.22
C THR A 202 -3.19 7.78 8.19
N SER A 203 -3.45 8.13 6.91
CA SER A 203 -2.44 8.06 5.84
C SER A 203 -1.36 9.13 6.01
N ALA A 204 -1.74 10.35 6.37
CA ALA A 204 -0.81 11.46 6.61
C ALA A 204 0.12 11.18 7.78
N ASP A 205 -0.42 10.69 8.91
CA ASP A 205 0.38 10.31 10.08
C ASP A 205 1.38 9.20 9.76
N SER A 206 0.90 8.13 9.09
CA SER A 206 1.75 7.03 8.67
C SER A 206 2.82 7.49 7.67
N GLY A 207 2.46 8.36 6.71
CA GLY A 207 3.39 8.92 5.73
C GLY A 207 4.49 9.75 6.37
N ALA A 208 4.12 10.64 7.32
CA ALA A 208 5.08 11.45 8.08
C ALA A 208 6.03 10.59 8.93
N LEU A 209 5.52 9.49 9.50
CA LEU A 209 6.35 8.51 10.21
C LEU A 209 7.41 7.88 9.30
N VAL A 210 7.00 7.41 8.12
CA VAL A 210 7.95 6.76 7.18
C VAL A 210 8.98 7.75 6.64
N LEU A 211 8.56 8.96 6.29
CA LEU A 211 9.51 10.00 5.87
C LEU A 211 10.49 10.34 6.99
N GLY A 212 10.02 10.47 8.23
CA GLY A 212 10.89 10.64 9.38
C GLY A 212 11.91 9.51 9.53
N ASN A 213 11.48 8.26 9.33
CA ASN A 213 12.36 7.09 9.40
C ASN A 213 13.41 7.09 8.28
N PHE A 214 13.06 7.55 7.07
CA PHE A 214 14.02 7.66 5.96
C PHE A 214 14.97 8.84 6.08
N THR A 215 14.63 9.87 6.84
CA THR A 215 15.47 11.07 7.02
C THR A 215 16.11 11.16 8.41
N SER A 216 16.20 10.04 9.13
CA SER A 216 16.91 9.97 10.42
C SER A 216 17.69 8.67 10.57
N GLN A 217 18.70 8.68 11.45
CA GLN A 217 19.34 7.45 11.89
C GLN A 217 18.53 6.85 13.05
N LEU A 218 17.95 5.68 12.81
CA LEU A 218 17.21 4.93 13.81
C LEU A 218 18.18 4.20 14.74
N LYS A 219 17.89 4.20 16.06
CA LYS A 219 18.70 3.50 17.05
C LYS A 219 18.63 1.97 16.89
N ASP A 220 17.44 1.45 16.60
CA ASP A 220 17.21 0.05 16.26
C ASP A 220 16.09 -0.07 15.21
N ILE A 221 15.81 -1.29 14.76
CA ILE A 221 14.78 -1.59 13.74
C ILE A 221 13.35 -1.32 14.25
N ASN A 222 13.15 -1.30 15.57
CA ASN A 222 11.85 -1.09 16.21
C ASN A 222 11.62 0.38 16.63
N SER A 223 12.62 1.23 16.47
CA SER A 223 12.58 2.63 16.85
C SER A 223 11.92 3.43 15.73
N ASP A 224 11.11 4.38 16.13
CA ASP A 224 10.53 5.38 15.24
C ASP A 224 11.31 6.68 15.30
N ALA A 225 11.23 7.43 14.21
CA ALA A 225 11.79 8.75 14.09
C ALA A 225 11.30 9.68 15.22
N PRO A 226 12.15 10.62 15.66
CA PRO A 226 11.78 11.54 16.73
C PRO A 226 10.54 12.37 16.36
N GLY A 227 9.68 12.64 17.34
CA GLY A 227 8.38 13.28 17.12
C GLY A 227 8.46 14.62 16.37
N TRP A 228 9.49 15.43 16.62
CA TRP A 228 9.68 16.70 15.90
C TRP A 228 9.85 16.53 14.39
N LEU A 229 10.51 15.45 13.95
CA LEU A 229 10.75 15.17 12.54
C LEU A 229 9.45 14.68 11.86
N ARG A 230 8.63 13.92 12.59
CA ARG A 230 7.27 13.57 12.15
C ARG A 230 6.39 14.81 12.01
N VAL A 231 6.41 15.74 12.98
CA VAL A 231 5.69 17.02 12.88
C VAL A 231 6.17 17.82 11.66
N PHE A 232 7.48 17.94 11.45
CA PHE A 232 8.04 18.59 10.27
C PHE A 232 7.48 17.99 8.98
N TRP A 233 7.49 16.67 8.83
CA TRP A 233 6.97 16.00 7.63
C TRP A 233 5.47 16.14 7.46
N SER A 234 4.68 16.09 8.54
CA SER A 234 3.23 16.37 8.48
C SER A 234 2.93 17.77 7.96
N VAL A 235 3.67 18.78 8.43
CA VAL A 235 3.53 20.17 7.94
C VAL A 235 3.99 20.28 6.49
N ALA A 236 5.13 19.67 6.13
CA ALA A 236 5.66 19.69 4.77
C ALA A 236 4.68 19.05 3.75
N ILE A 237 4.07 17.91 4.09
CA ILE A 237 3.03 17.26 3.26
C ILE A 237 1.83 18.20 3.10
N GLY A 238 1.37 18.84 4.18
CA GLY A 238 0.28 19.80 4.14
C GLY A 238 0.57 21.00 3.23
N LEU A 239 1.76 21.60 3.35
CA LEU A 239 2.21 22.70 2.50
C LEU A 239 2.32 22.29 1.03
N LEU A 240 2.84 21.08 0.76
CA LEU A 240 2.93 20.54 -0.59
C LEU A 240 1.54 20.29 -1.18
N THR A 241 0.59 19.79 -0.37
CA THR A 241 -0.81 19.62 -0.77
C THR A 241 -1.45 20.96 -1.13
N LEU A 242 -1.24 22.00 -0.32
CA LEU A 242 -1.71 23.36 -0.62
C LEU A 242 -1.10 23.91 -1.91
N GLY A 243 0.21 23.77 -2.09
CA GLY A 243 0.90 24.21 -3.30
C GLY A 243 0.35 23.51 -4.55
N MET A 244 0.08 22.21 -4.47
CA MET A 244 -0.53 21.46 -5.58
C MET A 244 -1.95 21.94 -5.88
N LEU A 245 -2.78 22.19 -4.86
CA LEU A 245 -4.13 22.74 -5.06
C LEU A 245 -4.13 24.13 -5.69
N MET A 246 -3.11 24.95 -5.43
CA MET A 246 -2.98 26.30 -6.00
C MET A 246 -2.55 26.32 -7.46
N THR A 247 -2.01 25.22 -7.99
CA THR A 247 -1.59 25.12 -9.39
C THR A 247 -2.75 24.62 -10.25
N ASN A 248 -2.83 23.31 -10.46
CA ASN A 248 -3.87 22.62 -11.22
C ASN A 248 -4.41 21.39 -10.48
N GLY A 249 -4.24 21.34 -9.15
CA GLY A 249 -4.78 20.28 -8.28
C GLY A 249 -4.39 18.87 -8.74
N ILE A 250 -5.38 18.11 -9.21
CA ILE A 250 -5.24 16.70 -9.58
C ILE A 250 -4.30 16.52 -10.78
N SER A 251 -4.43 17.35 -11.83
CA SER A 251 -3.61 17.19 -13.04
C SER A 251 -2.13 17.46 -12.76
N ALA A 252 -1.83 18.45 -11.92
CA ALA A 252 -0.46 18.73 -11.47
C ALA A 252 0.12 17.56 -10.66
N LEU A 253 -0.68 16.98 -9.76
CA LEU A 253 -0.31 15.82 -8.95
C LEU A 253 -0.05 14.58 -9.84
N GLN A 254 -0.92 14.31 -10.81
CA GLN A 254 -0.79 13.18 -11.73
C GLN A 254 0.50 13.25 -12.53
N ASN A 255 0.76 14.39 -13.18
CA ASN A 255 1.96 14.59 -13.99
C ASN A 255 3.25 14.47 -13.15
N THR A 256 3.27 15.09 -11.97
CA THR A 256 4.42 15.02 -11.06
C THR A 256 4.67 13.58 -10.60
N THR A 257 3.61 12.84 -10.29
CA THR A 257 3.69 11.44 -9.85
C THR A 257 4.28 10.55 -10.95
N VAL A 258 3.85 10.73 -12.20
CA VAL A 258 4.40 9.97 -13.34
C VAL A 258 5.89 10.24 -13.53
N ILE A 259 6.31 11.51 -13.45
CA ILE A 259 7.72 11.90 -13.59
C ILE A 259 8.57 11.30 -12.47
N MET A 260 8.08 11.35 -11.22
CA MET A 260 8.81 10.84 -10.05
C MET A 260 8.77 9.32 -9.91
N GLY A 261 7.74 8.65 -10.43
CA GLY A 261 7.63 7.19 -10.40
C GLY A 261 8.66 6.49 -11.26
N LEU A 262 9.07 7.10 -12.39
CA LEU A 262 10.06 6.52 -13.29
C LEU A 262 11.43 6.25 -12.63
N PRO A 263 12.12 7.23 -12.00
CA PRO A 263 13.39 6.96 -11.33
C PRO A 263 13.22 5.95 -10.19
N PHE A 264 12.10 6.00 -9.47
CA PHE A 264 11.84 5.08 -8.37
C PHE A 264 11.61 3.63 -8.84
N SER A 265 11.12 3.42 -10.07
CA SER A 265 10.97 2.08 -10.65
C SER A 265 12.31 1.33 -10.74
N PHE A 266 13.42 2.02 -11.04
CA PHE A 266 14.76 1.42 -11.03
C PHE A 266 15.19 0.98 -9.63
N VAL A 267 14.82 1.76 -8.60
CA VAL A 267 15.07 1.41 -7.20
C VAL A 267 14.35 0.11 -6.83
N ILE A 268 13.12 -0.10 -7.31
CA ILE A 268 12.38 -1.35 -7.08
C ILE A 268 13.12 -2.56 -7.66
N PHE A 269 13.71 -2.46 -8.86
CA PHE A 269 14.53 -3.55 -9.41
C PHE A 269 15.74 -3.88 -8.54
N PHE A 270 16.40 -2.86 -7.96
CA PHE A 270 17.48 -3.10 -7.01
C PHE A 270 17.00 -3.76 -5.71
N VAL A 271 15.82 -3.38 -5.21
CA VAL A 271 15.19 -4.03 -4.05
C VAL A 271 14.85 -5.49 -4.36
N MET A 272 14.33 -5.80 -5.55
CA MET A 272 14.07 -7.17 -5.98
C MET A 272 15.34 -8.01 -6.05
N ALA A 273 16.41 -7.48 -6.65
CA ALA A 273 17.71 -8.16 -6.70
C ALA A 273 18.32 -8.35 -5.30
N GLY A 274 18.20 -7.34 -4.43
CA GLY A 274 18.63 -7.40 -3.03
C GLY A 274 17.88 -8.46 -2.23
N LEU A 275 16.55 -8.55 -2.40
CA LEU A 275 15.71 -9.56 -1.76
C LEU A 275 16.10 -10.97 -2.22
N TYR A 276 16.27 -11.17 -3.54
CA TYR A 276 16.71 -12.46 -4.09
C TYR A 276 18.07 -12.88 -3.51
N LYS A 277 19.04 -11.97 -3.47
CA LYS A 277 20.36 -12.22 -2.87
C LYS A 277 20.25 -12.56 -1.37
N SER A 278 19.43 -11.80 -0.63
CA SER A 278 19.21 -12.01 0.81
C SER A 278 18.64 -13.40 1.10
N LEU A 279 17.60 -13.80 0.37
CA LEU A 279 16.96 -15.11 0.52
C LEU A 279 17.93 -16.25 0.17
N LYS A 280 18.75 -16.08 -0.88
CA LYS A 280 19.77 -17.06 -1.26
C LYS A 280 20.84 -17.22 -0.17
N VAL A 281 21.28 -16.13 0.44
CA VAL A 281 22.24 -16.17 1.56
C VAL A 281 21.64 -16.86 2.79
N GLU A 282 20.37 -16.60 3.08
CA GLU A 282 19.67 -17.25 4.19
C GLU A 282 19.54 -18.77 3.97
N ASP A 283 19.25 -19.19 2.74
CA ASP A 283 19.19 -20.61 2.38
C ASP A 283 20.55 -21.31 2.58
N TYR A 284 21.65 -20.68 2.14
CA TYR A 284 23.00 -21.19 2.40
C TYR A 284 23.35 -21.25 3.88
N ARG A 285 22.91 -20.27 4.69
CA ARG A 285 23.09 -20.31 6.15
C ARG A 285 22.32 -21.48 6.76
N ARG A 286 21.09 -21.71 6.31
CA ARG A 286 20.25 -22.81 6.78
C ARG A 286 20.84 -24.17 6.39
N GLU A 287 21.32 -24.35 5.16
CA GLU A 287 22.01 -25.56 4.72
C GLU A 287 23.29 -25.81 5.53
N SER A 288 24.07 -24.76 5.79
CA SER A 288 25.28 -24.85 6.62
C SER A 288 24.96 -25.26 8.07
N ALA A 289 23.88 -24.72 8.65
CA ALA A 289 23.43 -25.07 9.99
C ALA A 289 22.83 -26.48 10.08
N ASN A 290 22.14 -26.93 9.03
CA ASN A 290 21.55 -28.27 8.94
C ASN A 290 22.54 -29.36 8.51
N ARG A 291 23.76 -28.99 8.10
CA ARG A 291 24.79 -29.96 7.80
C ARG A 291 25.21 -30.59 9.11
N ASP A 292 24.57 -31.71 9.45
CA ASP A 292 24.93 -32.59 10.55
C ASP A 292 26.45 -32.68 10.63
N THR A 293 27.03 -32.04 11.64
CA THR A 293 28.44 -32.23 11.99
C THR A 293 28.66 -33.63 12.59
N ALA A 294 27.58 -34.40 12.82
CA ALA A 294 27.66 -35.80 13.21
C ALA A 294 28.45 -36.56 12.13
N PRO A 295 29.69 -37.01 12.42
CA PRO A 295 30.45 -37.77 11.47
C PRO A 295 29.72 -39.11 11.27
N ARG A 296 29.06 -39.28 10.12
CA ARG A 296 28.73 -40.63 9.68
C ARG A 296 30.06 -41.38 9.52
N PRO A 297 30.22 -42.57 10.12
CA PRO A 297 31.41 -43.36 9.89
C PRO A 297 31.54 -43.58 8.38
N LEU A 298 32.63 -43.10 7.80
CA LEU A 298 33.01 -43.34 6.40
C LEU A 298 33.43 -44.81 6.30
N GLY A 299 32.45 -45.71 6.30
CA GLY A 299 32.62 -47.15 6.19
C GLY A 299 32.90 -47.89 7.51
N LEU A 300 32.84 -49.21 7.43
CA LEU A 300 33.07 -50.18 8.52
C LEU A 300 34.49 -50.13 9.16
N GLN A 301 35.36 -49.23 8.71
CA GLN A 301 36.75 -49.09 9.16
C GLN A 301 37.04 -47.74 9.84
N ASP A 302 36.04 -47.05 10.38
CA ASP A 302 36.31 -45.81 11.12
C ASP A 302 37.00 -46.09 12.47
N ARG A 303 38.34 -46.03 12.47
CA ARG A 303 39.24 -46.29 13.61
C ARG A 303 39.37 -45.12 14.59
N LEU A 304 38.58 -44.05 14.45
CA LEU A 304 38.72 -42.88 15.31
C LEU A 304 38.17 -43.14 16.72
N SER A 305 39.02 -42.97 17.73
CA SER A 305 38.61 -42.95 19.15
C SER A 305 37.52 -41.90 19.39
N TRP A 306 36.57 -42.21 20.27
CA TRP A 306 35.46 -41.32 20.63
C TRP A 306 35.91 -39.91 21.03
N LYS A 307 37.09 -39.76 21.65
CA LYS A 307 37.69 -38.47 21.99
C LYS A 307 38.00 -37.61 20.76
N LYS A 308 38.50 -38.23 19.67
CA LYS A 308 38.79 -37.55 18.41
C LYS A 308 37.51 -37.20 17.64
N ARG A 309 36.46 -38.00 17.79
CA ARG A 309 35.12 -37.67 17.26
C ARG A 309 34.54 -36.45 17.98
N LEU A 310 34.62 -36.44 19.31
CA LEU A 310 34.16 -35.32 20.12
C LEU A 310 34.98 -34.04 19.86
N SER A 311 36.30 -34.14 19.74
CA SER A 311 37.13 -32.96 19.43
C SER A 311 36.78 -32.38 18.07
N ARG A 312 36.42 -33.20 17.07
CA ARG A 312 36.00 -32.73 15.75
C ARG A 312 34.63 -32.04 15.79
N LEU A 313 33.71 -32.52 16.63
CA LEU A 313 32.40 -31.89 16.86
C LEU A 313 32.52 -30.53 17.56
N MET A 314 33.48 -30.40 18.49
CA MET A 314 33.68 -29.17 19.24
C MET A 314 34.62 -28.17 18.56
N ASN A 315 35.33 -28.59 17.50
CA ASN A 315 36.30 -27.74 16.81
C ASN A 315 35.63 -27.01 15.64
N TYR A 316 35.20 -25.78 15.90
CA TYR A 316 34.72 -24.88 14.87
C TYR A 316 35.90 -24.20 14.17
N PRO A 317 35.93 -24.15 12.83
CA PRO A 317 37.02 -23.50 12.12
C PRO A 317 37.10 -22.02 12.53
N GLY A 318 38.27 -21.62 13.03
CA GLY A 318 38.54 -20.22 13.35
C GLY A 318 38.63 -19.36 12.09
N THR A 319 38.56 -18.04 12.27
CA THR A 319 38.56 -17.03 11.19
C THR A 319 39.65 -17.23 10.14
N ARG A 320 40.84 -17.70 10.53
CA ARG A 320 41.96 -17.95 9.62
C ARG A 320 41.70 -19.13 8.68
N TYR A 321 41.16 -20.23 9.21
CA TYR A 321 40.86 -21.43 8.44
C TYR A 321 39.68 -21.18 7.48
N THR A 322 38.67 -20.44 7.93
CA THR A 322 37.52 -20.04 7.10
C THR A 322 37.97 -19.17 5.93
N LYS A 323 38.85 -18.18 6.15
CA LYS A 323 39.42 -17.36 5.07
C LYS A 323 40.19 -18.19 4.06
N GLN A 324 41.05 -19.08 4.53
CA GLN A 324 41.85 -19.94 3.67
C GLN A 324 40.97 -20.86 2.80
N MET A 325 39.92 -21.45 3.38
CA MET A 325 38.95 -22.26 2.64
C MET A 325 38.13 -21.45 1.64
N MET A 326 37.76 -20.20 1.99
CA MET A 326 37.12 -19.30 1.04
C MET A 326 38.03 -19.02 -0.16
N GLU A 327 39.32 -18.75 0.08
CA GLU A 327 40.31 -18.45 -0.98
C GLU A 327 40.67 -19.66 -1.84
N THR A 328 40.67 -20.88 -1.30
CA THR A 328 41.10 -22.09 -2.03
C THR A 328 39.98 -22.88 -2.69
N VAL A 329 38.73 -22.73 -2.20
CA VAL A 329 37.61 -23.58 -2.64
C VAL A 329 36.42 -22.77 -3.14
N CYS A 330 36.11 -21.64 -2.53
CA CYS A 330 34.87 -20.91 -2.82
C CYS A 330 35.05 -19.75 -3.82
N TYR A 331 36.21 -19.07 -3.79
CA TYR A 331 36.60 -18.13 -4.82
C TYR A 331 37.42 -18.91 -5.87
N PRO A 332 37.05 -18.86 -7.15
CA PRO A 332 37.80 -19.52 -8.22
C PRO A 332 39.19 -18.92 -8.42
#